data_AF-E6TL26-F1
#
_entry.id   AF-E6TL26-F1
#
_cell.length_a   1.000
_cell.length_b   1.000
_cell.length_c   1.000
_cell.angle_alpha   90.00
_cell.angle_beta   90.00
_cell.angle_gamma   90.00
#
_symmetry.space_group_name_H-M   'P 1'
#
loop_
_entity.id
_entity.type
_entity.pdbx_description
1 polymer ?
#
loop_
_entity_poly.entity_id
_entity_poly.type
_entity_poly.pdbx_seq_one_letter_code
_entity_poly.pdbx_strand_id
1 'polypeptide(L)'
;MPTPTDHDPESEAPPRRRLGRGAAIAIVLASVATLAVVIVMMISNPGPIHVQSIPAQPNPTSAGPTAPAAASPSTPVSPLPSAPAPTSTSSTPTTSTPSPTPSTAPSTTQTAGPAVDSQGFVDSARCDSGDRPIAIARTERSTMVVCESADGTLEYQGVRLRDGASLTLDDVTPIPAGFEVRNGGTTYRLSPTELVVLSGEELQSRDPMVEFRVQ
;
A
#
# COMPACT_ATOMS: atom_id res chain seq x y z
N MET A 1 25.54 -82.90 7.37
CA MET A 1 24.42 -82.09 7.89
C MET A 1 25.02 -80.85 8.58
N PRO A 2 25.17 -79.71 7.89
CA PRO A 2 25.56 -78.45 8.51
C PRO A 2 24.35 -77.56 8.82
N THR A 3 24.41 -76.93 9.98
CA THR A 3 23.45 -76.00 10.60
C THR A 3 23.40 -74.66 9.85
N PRO A 4 22.23 -74.01 9.68
CA PRO A 4 22.17 -72.66 9.14
C PRO A 4 22.40 -71.66 10.28
N THR A 5 23.45 -70.86 10.17
CA THR A 5 23.61 -69.65 10.98
C THR A 5 23.26 -68.47 10.08
N ASP A 6 22.06 -67.95 10.33
CA ASP A 6 21.56 -66.66 9.89
C ASP A 6 22.47 -65.55 10.45
N HIS A 7 22.90 -64.61 9.62
CA HIS A 7 23.58 -63.38 10.04
C HIS A 7 22.83 -62.21 9.40
N ASP A 8 21.97 -61.59 10.21
CA ASP A 8 21.35 -60.29 9.95
C ASP A 8 22.40 -59.18 10.19
N PRO A 9 22.58 -58.20 9.28
CA PRO A 9 23.48 -57.09 9.51
C PRO A 9 22.83 -56.08 10.45
N GLU A 10 23.28 -56.07 11.70
CA GLU A 10 22.98 -55.04 12.70
C GLU A 10 23.42 -53.66 12.17
N SER A 11 22.46 -52.91 11.62
CA SER A 11 22.62 -51.51 11.25
C SER A 11 22.71 -50.68 12.53
N GLU A 12 23.94 -50.46 12.99
CA GLU A 12 24.30 -49.61 14.12
C GLU A 12 23.66 -48.21 13.97
N ALA A 13 22.65 -47.92 14.80
CA ALA A 13 22.03 -46.60 14.89
C ALA A 13 22.91 -45.65 15.73
N PRO A 14 23.17 -44.41 15.29
CA PRO A 14 23.98 -43.49 16.06
C PRO A 14 23.28 -43.05 17.36
N PRO A 15 24.04 -42.75 18.43
CA PRO A 15 23.46 -42.42 19.73
C PRO A 15 22.69 -41.10 19.68
N ARG A 16 21.39 -41.15 19.98
CA ARG A 16 20.58 -39.94 20.21
C ARG A 16 21.05 -39.24 21.49
N ARG A 17 21.94 -38.27 21.35
CA ARG A 17 22.29 -37.33 22.43
C ARG A 17 21.04 -36.53 22.81
N ARG A 18 20.52 -36.78 24.01
CA ARG A 18 19.55 -35.91 24.67
C ARG A 18 20.24 -34.61 25.05
N LEU A 19 20.18 -33.62 24.17
CA LEU A 19 20.65 -32.26 24.46
C LEU A 19 19.57 -31.55 25.29
N GLY A 20 19.81 -31.43 26.58
CA GLY A 20 18.95 -30.71 27.52
C GLY A 20 18.84 -29.23 27.18
N ARG A 21 17.72 -28.63 27.58
CA ARG A 21 17.31 -27.22 27.43
C ARG A 21 18.36 -26.16 27.85
N GLY A 22 19.49 -26.54 28.44
CA GLY A 22 20.60 -25.64 28.79
C GLY A 22 21.46 -25.19 27.61
N ALA A 23 21.51 -25.93 26.49
CA ALA A 23 22.35 -25.58 25.34
C ALA A 23 21.81 -24.39 24.53
N ALA A 24 20.48 -24.24 24.44
CA ALA A 24 19.86 -23.15 23.70
C ALA A 24 20.07 -21.78 24.37
N ILE A 25 20.11 -21.73 25.71
CA ILE A 25 20.31 -20.48 26.48
C ILE A 25 21.74 -19.96 26.29
N ALA A 26 22.73 -20.85 26.18
CA ALA A 26 24.12 -20.46 25.95
C ALA A 26 24.35 -19.83 24.57
N ILE A 27 23.61 -20.27 23.54
CA ILE A 27 23.72 -19.74 22.18
C ILE A 27 23.13 -18.32 22.10
N VAL A 28 22.01 -18.07 22.79
CA VAL A 28 21.36 -16.75 22.81
C VAL A 28 22.18 -15.70 23.57
N LEU A 29 22.83 -16.07 24.68
CA LEU A 29 23.67 -15.13 25.42
C LEU A 29 24.95 -14.76 24.66
N ALA A 30 25.55 -15.72 23.94
CA ALA A 30 26.72 -15.46 23.11
C ALA A 30 26.38 -14.52 21.93
N SER A 31 25.22 -14.69 21.29
CA SER A 31 24.80 -13.84 20.17
C SER A 31 24.49 -12.40 20.60
N VAL A 32 23.82 -12.21 21.74
CA VAL A 32 23.56 -10.86 22.30
C VAL A 32 24.87 -10.13 22.63
N ALA A 33 25.86 -10.82 23.21
CA ALA A 33 27.16 -10.23 23.51
C ALA A 33 27.92 -9.80 22.24
N THR A 34 27.90 -10.63 21.18
CA THR A 34 28.53 -10.26 19.90
C THR A 34 27.85 -9.06 19.24
N LEU A 35 26.50 -9.00 19.29
CA LEU A 35 25.75 -7.89 18.71
C LEU A 35 26.03 -6.57 19.44
N ALA A 36 26.14 -6.59 20.77
CA ALA A 36 26.47 -5.41 21.56
C ALA A 36 27.87 -4.86 21.22
N VAL A 37 28.87 -5.74 21.02
CA VAL A 37 30.23 -5.32 20.64
C VAL A 37 30.26 -4.68 19.24
N VAL A 38 29.53 -5.23 18.28
CA VAL A 38 29.43 -4.67 16.91
C VAL A 38 28.77 -3.29 16.92
N ILE A 39 27.69 -3.12 17.68
CA ILE A 39 26.99 -1.83 17.81
C ILE A 39 27.91 -0.78 18.45
N VAL A 40 28.63 -1.13 19.52
CA VAL A 40 29.59 -0.23 20.16
C VAL A 40 30.72 0.16 19.21
N MET A 41 31.23 -0.77 18.40
CA MET A 41 32.28 -0.48 17.43
C MET A 41 31.80 0.46 16.31
N MET A 42 30.56 0.29 15.84
CA MET A 42 29.97 1.18 14.84
C MET A 42 29.73 2.61 15.36
N ILE A 43 29.27 2.75 16.61
CA ILE A 43 29.06 4.07 17.23
C ILE A 43 30.42 4.75 17.54
N SER A 44 31.44 3.97 17.87
CA SER A 44 32.76 4.49 18.27
C SER A 44 33.66 4.88 17.10
N ASN A 45 33.23 4.69 15.84
CA ASN A 45 34.00 5.05 14.66
C ASN A 45 33.39 6.25 13.92
N PRO A 46 33.46 7.48 14.47
CA PRO A 46 33.11 8.68 13.74
C PRO A 46 34.18 8.90 12.66
N GLY A 47 33.95 8.37 11.47
CA GLY A 47 34.76 8.70 10.30
C GLY A 47 34.74 10.22 10.07
N PRO A 48 35.85 10.85 9.65
CA PRO A 48 35.85 12.27 9.33
C PRO A 48 34.92 12.50 8.13
N ILE A 49 33.81 13.19 8.38
CA ILE A 49 32.93 13.68 7.31
C ILE A 49 33.72 14.76 6.57
N HIS A 50 34.33 14.39 5.45
CA HIS A 50 34.85 15.35 4.49
C HIS A 50 33.67 16.01 3.79
N VAL A 51 33.22 17.15 4.33
CA VAL A 51 32.25 18.02 3.67
C VAL A 51 32.97 18.65 2.47
N GLN A 52 32.83 18.06 1.30
CA GLN A 52 33.35 18.61 0.07
C GLN A 52 32.46 19.79 -0.35
N SER A 53 32.88 21.01 0.02
CA SER A 53 32.21 22.25 -0.40
C SER A 53 32.28 22.35 -1.93
N ILE A 54 31.15 22.08 -2.58
CA ILE A 54 30.97 22.36 -4.00
C ILE A 54 31.04 23.88 -4.17
N PRO A 55 31.96 24.43 -4.97
CA PRO A 55 31.98 25.85 -5.27
C PRO A 55 30.69 26.23 -5.98
N ALA A 56 29.97 27.22 -5.45
CA ALA A 56 28.85 27.84 -6.15
C ALA A 56 29.38 28.44 -7.47
N GLN A 57 29.08 27.77 -8.57
CA GLN A 57 29.34 28.25 -9.91
C GLN A 57 28.40 29.44 -10.17
N PRO A 58 28.89 30.65 -10.50
CA PRO A 58 28.03 31.79 -10.79
C PRO A 58 27.34 31.54 -12.12
N ASN A 59 26.04 31.24 -12.08
CA ASN A 59 25.27 31.10 -13.31
C ASN A 59 25.06 32.49 -13.96
N PRO A 60 25.25 32.61 -15.28
CA PRO A 60 25.32 33.88 -15.98
C PRO A 60 23.96 34.60 -16.05
N THR A 61 24.07 35.91 -15.86
CA THR A 61 23.17 37.02 -16.18
C THR A 61 22.12 36.71 -17.26
N SER A 62 20.86 36.56 -16.85
CA SER A 62 19.71 36.84 -17.72
C SER A 62 19.26 38.28 -17.45
N ALA A 63 19.73 39.20 -18.28
CA ALA A 63 19.26 40.57 -18.32
C ALA A 63 17.87 40.61 -18.99
N GLY A 64 16.81 40.67 -18.19
CA GLY A 64 15.48 41.06 -18.64
C GLY A 64 15.30 42.57 -18.48
N PRO A 65 14.82 43.31 -19.50
CA PRO A 65 14.72 44.75 -19.43
C PRO A 65 13.63 45.21 -18.47
N THR A 66 14.03 46.13 -17.61
CA THR A 66 13.26 46.97 -16.70
C THR A 66 12.12 47.70 -17.44
N ALA A 67 10.90 47.65 -16.91
CA ALA A 67 9.87 48.65 -17.17
C ALA A 67 9.05 48.90 -15.88
N PRO A 68 8.60 50.14 -15.62
CA PRO A 68 8.39 50.65 -14.27
C PRO A 68 6.96 50.47 -13.75
N ALA A 69 6.85 50.57 -12.43
CA ALA A 69 5.62 50.73 -11.67
C ALA A 69 4.70 51.83 -12.22
N ALA A 70 3.42 51.51 -12.34
CA ALA A 70 2.34 52.50 -12.35
C ALA A 70 1.17 51.96 -11.52
N ALA A 71 0.80 52.73 -10.51
CA ALA A 71 -0.28 52.50 -9.59
C ALA A 71 -1.64 52.96 -10.15
N SER A 72 -2.71 52.52 -9.46
CA SER A 72 -4.06 53.12 -9.35
C SER A 72 -5.18 52.52 -10.22
N PRO A 73 -6.47 52.72 -9.88
CA PRO A 73 -7.12 52.66 -8.56
C PRO A 73 -8.43 51.84 -8.58
N SER A 74 -9.00 51.60 -7.39
CA SER A 74 -10.34 51.04 -7.16
C SER A 74 -11.46 51.80 -7.87
N THR A 75 -12.40 51.10 -8.49
CA THR A 75 -13.70 51.67 -8.90
C THR A 75 -14.82 51.30 -7.90
N PRO A 76 -15.68 52.27 -7.54
CA PRO A 76 -16.77 52.10 -6.58
C PRO A 76 -18.08 51.56 -7.20
N VAL A 77 -18.81 50.81 -6.36
CA VAL A 77 -20.26 50.78 -6.12
C VAL A 77 -21.20 51.21 -7.26
N SER A 78 -22.08 50.28 -7.68
CA SER A 78 -23.36 50.59 -8.33
C SER A 78 -24.52 50.10 -7.45
N PRO A 79 -25.55 50.94 -7.17
CA PRO A 79 -26.68 50.57 -6.33
C PRO A 79 -27.85 49.87 -7.08
N LEU A 80 -28.62 49.17 -6.25
CA LEU A 80 -29.86 48.37 -6.39
C LEU A 80 -30.97 48.94 -7.30
N PRO A 81 -31.85 48.07 -7.84
CA PRO A 81 -33.27 48.20 -7.50
C PRO A 81 -33.93 46.87 -7.09
N SER A 82 -34.84 47.01 -6.12
CA SER A 82 -35.65 45.99 -5.46
C SER A 82 -36.64 45.28 -6.38
N ALA A 83 -36.85 44.00 -6.05
CA ALA A 83 -38.04 43.12 -6.19
C ALA A 83 -39.28 43.61 -6.97
N PRO A 84 -39.98 42.66 -7.65
CA PRO A 84 -41.08 42.02 -6.95
C PRO A 84 -41.09 40.49 -7.06
N ALA A 85 -41.61 39.85 -6.01
CA ALA A 85 -41.99 38.45 -6.00
C ALA A 85 -43.10 38.14 -7.02
N PRO A 86 -43.10 36.98 -7.67
CA PRO A 86 -44.34 36.34 -8.09
C PRO A 86 -44.73 35.27 -7.08
N THR A 87 -45.84 35.55 -6.40
CA THR A 87 -46.71 34.58 -5.74
C THR A 87 -47.16 33.50 -6.72
N SER A 88 -47.36 32.31 -6.17
CA SER A 88 -47.83 31.08 -6.83
C SER A 88 -49.09 31.28 -7.67
N THR A 89 -49.08 30.75 -8.90
CA THR A 89 -50.31 30.39 -9.61
C THR A 89 -50.14 29.02 -10.27
N SER A 90 -50.96 28.09 -9.80
CA SER A 90 -51.17 26.77 -10.38
C SER A 90 -51.62 26.88 -11.84
N SER A 91 -50.97 26.16 -12.74
CA SER A 91 -51.57 25.73 -14.00
C SER A 91 -50.91 24.42 -14.43
N THR A 92 -51.70 23.35 -14.37
CA THR A 92 -51.42 22.06 -15.00
C THR A 92 -51.71 22.16 -16.51
N PRO A 93 -50.73 21.89 -17.37
CA PRO A 93 -51.00 21.32 -18.69
C PRO A 93 -50.62 19.83 -18.68
N THR A 94 -51.63 18.97 -18.77
CA THR A 94 -51.49 17.60 -19.26
C THR A 94 -51.05 17.66 -20.72
N THR A 95 -49.80 17.28 -21.03
CA THR A 95 -49.38 17.00 -22.41
C THR A 95 -48.26 15.97 -22.42
N SER A 96 -48.65 14.76 -22.80
CA SER A 96 -47.90 13.68 -23.48
C SER A 96 -46.37 13.68 -23.36
N THR A 97 -45.86 12.84 -22.46
CA THR A 97 -44.47 12.38 -22.41
C THR A 97 -44.07 11.71 -23.75
N PRO A 98 -43.12 12.24 -24.52
CA PRO A 98 -42.39 11.40 -25.47
C PRO A 98 -41.56 10.39 -24.67
N SER A 99 -41.73 9.12 -25.00
CA SER A 99 -40.96 7.99 -24.48
C SER A 99 -39.45 8.31 -24.51
N PRO A 100 -38.70 8.14 -23.41
CA PRO A 100 -37.26 8.31 -23.45
C PRO A 100 -36.70 7.23 -24.39
N THR A 101 -36.17 7.67 -25.53
CA THR A 101 -35.32 6.83 -26.37
C THR A 101 -34.17 6.35 -25.48
N PRO A 102 -33.87 5.04 -25.39
CA PRO A 102 -32.71 4.59 -24.66
C PRO A 102 -31.47 5.16 -25.34
N SER A 103 -30.92 6.22 -24.75
CA SER A 103 -29.58 6.70 -25.04
C SER A 103 -28.65 5.55 -24.68
N THR A 104 -28.19 4.83 -25.70
CA THR A 104 -27.18 3.80 -25.56
C THR A 104 -25.90 4.54 -25.19
N ALA A 105 -25.68 4.75 -23.89
CA ALA A 105 -24.37 5.08 -23.38
C ALA A 105 -23.42 3.96 -23.85
N PRO A 106 -22.24 4.27 -24.40
CA PRO A 106 -21.25 3.25 -24.67
C PRO A 106 -20.97 2.56 -23.34
N SER A 107 -21.41 1.30 -23.23
CA SER A 107 -20.98 0.42 -22.15
C SER A 107 -19.49 0.27 -22.36
N THR A 108 -18.68 0.95 -21.55
CA THR A 108 -17.27 0.61 -21.43
C THR A 108 -17.26 -0.85 -21.04
N THR A 109 -16.77 -1.69 -21.96
CA THR A 109 -16.55 -3.10 -21.69
C THR A 109 -15.56 -3.15 -20.53
N GLN A 110 -16.05 -3.25 -19.30
CA GLN A 110 -15.23 -3.62 -18.16
C GLN A 110 -14.69 -4.99 -18.53
N THR A 111 -13.41 -5.03 -18.93
CA THR A 111 -12.67 -6.28 -19.00
C THR A 111 -12.92 -6.96 -17.67
N ALA A 112 -13.49 -8.16 -17.70
CA ALA A 112 -13.76 -8.91 -16.49
C ALA A 112 -12.47 -8.94 -15.67
N GLY A 113 -12.55 -8.45 -14.43
CA GLY A 113 -11.39 -8.46 -13.52
C GLY A 113 -10.92 -9.89 -13.25
N PRO A 114 -9.75 -10.06 -12.62
CA PRO A 114 -9.30 -11.38 -12.18
C PRO A 114 -10.37 -12.06 -11.32
N ALA A 115 -10.48 -13.39 -11.42
CA ALA A 115 -11.44 -14.14 -10.62
C ALA A 115 -11.15 -13.95 -9.12
N VAL A 116 -12.19 -13.93 -8.30
CA VAL A 116 -12.09 -13.74 -6.85
C VAL A 116 -12.78 -14.90 -6.15
N ASP A 117 -12.11 -15.50 -5.17
CA ASP A 117 -12.66 -16.53 -4.28
C ASP A 117 -12.70 -16.05 -2.82
N SER A 118 -12.95 -16.96 -1.87
CA SER A 118 -13.06 -16.64 -0.45
C SER A 118 -11.74 -16.24 0.22
N GLN A 119 -10.62 -16.30 -0.49
CA GLN A 119 -9.28 -15.97 0.01
C GLN A 119 -8.68 -14.77 -0.71
N GLY A 120 -9.21 -14.35 -1.86
CA GLY A 120 -8.70 -13.20 -2.60
C GLY A 120 -8.80 -13.38 -4.10
N PHE A 121 -7.89 -12.75 -4.84
CA PHE A 121 -7.81 -12.90 -6.29
C PHE A 121 -7.10 -14.21 -6.63
N VAL A 122 -7.74 -15.04 -7.44
CA VAL A 122 -7.17 -16.31 -7.92
C VAL A 122 -5.92 -16.01 -8.75
N ASP A 123 -4.86 -16.79 -8.53
CA ASP A 123 -3.54 -16.63 -9.15
C ASP A 123 -2.87 -15.25 -8.94
N SER A 124 -3.26 -14.52 -7.88
CA SER A 124 -2.75 -13.19 -7.55
C SER A 124 -2.77 -12.96 -6.02
N ALA A 125 -2.99 -11.71 -5.57
CA ALA A 125 -3.05 -11.36 -4.15
C ALA A 125 -4.15 -12.15 -3.41
N ARG A 126 -3.75 -13.03 -2.49
CA ARG A 126 -4.61 -14.01 -1.84
C ARG A 126 -4.09 -14.37 -0.45
N CYS A 127 -4.98 -14.46 0.53
CA CYS A 127 -4.63 -14.91 1.87
C CYS A 127 -4.24 -16.39 1.90
N ASP A 128 -3.39 -16.73 2.87
CA ASP A 128 -3.01 -18.10 3.14
C ASP A 128 -4.16 -18.92 3.70
N SER A 129 -4.04 -20.25 3.58
CA SER A 129 -5.05 -21.16 4.11
C SER A 129 -5.14 -21.04 5.64
N GLY A 130 -6.30 -20.59 6.14
CA GLY A 130 -6.56 -20.41 7.56
C GLY A 130 -6.73 -18.94 7.96
N ASP A 131 -6.27 -18.02 7.10
CA ASP A 131 -6.47 -16.59 7.30
C ASP A 131 -7.76 -16.12 6.62
N ARG A 132 -8.28 -15.01 7.12
CA ARG A 132 -9.50 -14.39 6.60
C ARG A 132 -9.14 -13.11 5.85
N PRO A 133 -9.51 -12.96 4.57
CA PRO A 133 -9.42 -11.66 3.91
C PRO A 133 -10.42 -10.69 4.54
N ILE A 134 -9.95 -9.59 5.13
CA ILE A 134 -10.78 -8.53 5.69
C ILE A 134 -10.96 -7.34 4.73
N ALA A 135 -10.11 -7.26 3.70
CA ALA A 135 -10.30 -6.38 2.56
C ALA A 135 -9.73 -7.02 1.29
N ILE A 136 -10.48 -6.99 0.19
CA ILE A 136 -10.03 -7.38 -1.15
C ILE A 136 -10.22 -6.17 -2.05
N ALA A 137 -9.15 -5.74 -2.72
CA ALA A 137 -9.14 -4.48 -3.44
C ALA A 137 -8.41 -4.58 -4.79
N ARG A 138 -8.84 -3.81 -5.79
CA ARG A 138 -8.21 -3.76 -7.11
C ARG A 138 -8.20 -2.35 -7.67
N THR A 139 -7.07 -1.98 -8.27
CA THR A 139 -6.92 -0.83 -9.16
C THR A 139 -6.76 -1.34 -10.59
N GLU A 140 -6.63 -0.43 -11.57
CA GLU A 140 -6.23 -0.83 -12.93
C GLU A 140 -4.83 -1.46 -13.00
N ARG A 141 -4.01 -1.29 -11.95
CA ARG A 141 -2.58 -1.65 -11.96
C ARG A 141 -2.22 -2.76 -10.99
N SER A 142 -3.03 -3.01 -9.97
CA SER A 142 -2.71 -3.91 -8.86
C SER A 142 -3.96 -4.56 -8.26
N THR A 143 -3.78 -5.78 -7.76
CA THR A 143 -4.72 -6.46 -6.85
C THR A 143 -4.10 -6.53 -5.47
N MET A 144 -4.93 -6.38 -4.43
CA MET A 144 -4.46 -6.35 -3.04
C MET A 144 -5.45 -7.08 -2.14
N VAL A 145 -4.94 -7.67 -1.07
CA VAL A 145 -5.74 -8.23 0.01
C VAL A 145 -5.11 -7.84 1.35
N VAL A 146 -5.96 -7.59 2.35
CA VAL A 146 -5.54 -7.54 3.76
C VAL A 146 -6.09 -8.77 4.43
N CYS A 147 -5.21 -9.57 5.00
CA CYS A 147 -5.48 -10.84 5.65
C CYS A 147 -5.43 -10.65 7.15
N GLU A 148 -6.34 -11.29 7.86
CA GLU A 148 -6.31 -11.42 9.31
C GLU A 148 -6.11 -12.89 9.67
N SER A 149 -5.05 -13.16 10.42
CA SER A 149 -4.79 -14.48 11.00
C SER A 149 -5.71 -14.80 12.17
N ALA A 150 -5.74 -16.05 12.61
CA ALA A 150 -6.55 -16.49 13.75
C ALA A 150 -6.23 -15.72 15.05
N ASP A 151 -5.00 -15.23 15.20
CA ASP A 151 -4.53 -14.44 16.35
C ASP A 151 -4.78 -12.93 16.19
N GLY A 152 -5.43 -12.51 15.10
CA GLY A 152 -5.75 -11.10 14.81
C GLY A 152 -4.58 -10.29 14.23
N THR A 153 -3.48 -10.93 13.87
CA THR A 153 -2.37 -10.25 13.17
C THR A 153 -2.78 -10.00 11.72
N LEU A 154 -2.48 -8.79 11.24
CA LEU A 154 -2.82 -8.33 9.90
C LEU A 154 -1.63 -8.41 8.97
N GLU A 155 -1.87 -8.87 7.75
CA GLU A 155 -0.89 -8.91 6.67
C GLU A 155 -1.49 -8.26 5.42
N TYR A 156 -0.70 -7.48 4.70
CA TYR A 156 -1.06 -6.96 3.39
C TYR A 156 -0.33 -7.75 2.32
N GLN A 157 -1.05 -8.20 1.30
CA GLN A 157 -0.47 -8.71 0.07
C GLN A 157 -0.92 -7.89 -1.14
N GLY A 158 0.04 -7.41 -1.92
CA GLY A 158 -0.18 -6.69 -3.16
C GLY A 158 0.49 -7.40 -4.33
N VAL A 159 -0.18 -7.50 -5.47
CA VAL A 159 0.37 -8.02 -6.73
C VAL A 159 0.09 -7.04 -7.85
N ARG A 160 1.11 -6.78 -8.65
CA ARG A 160 1.06 -5.85 -9.76
C ARG A 160 0.66 -6.55 -11.04
N LEU A 161 -0.39 -6.08 -11.70
CA LEU A 161 -1.01 -6.78 -12.83
C LEU A 161 -0.12 -6.86 -14.08
N ARG A 162 0.80 -5.90 -14.26
CA ARG A 162 1.63 -5.82 -15.48
C ARG A 162 2.73 -6.88 -15.56
N ASP A 163 3.26 -7.30 -14.41
CA ASP A 163 4.48 -8.12 -14.33
C ASP A 163 4.43 -9.17 -13.21
N GLY A 164 3.32 -9.25 -12.46
CA GLY A 164 3.15 -10.22 -11.38
C GLY A 164 4.02 -9.97 -10.16
N ALA A 165 4.70 -8.82 -10.07
CA ALA A 165 5.53 -8.51 -8.91
C ALA A 165 4.66 -8.44 -7.65
N SER A 166 5.01 -9.22 -6.63
CA SER A 166 4.31 -9.32 -5.36
C SER A 166 5.03 -8.58 -4.23
N LEU A 167 4.26 -8.19 -3.22
CA LEU A 167 4.71 -7.51 -2.00
C LEU A 167 3.85 -8.02 -0.84
N THR A 168 4.49 -8.52 0.21
CA THR A 168 3.85 -8.96 1.45
C THR A 168 4.41 -8.17 2.62
N LEU A 169 3.55 -7.64 3.49
CA LEU A 169 3.91 -6.74 4.58
C LEU A 169 3.07 -6.98 5.84
N ASP A 170 3.74 -7.10 6.99
CA ASP A 170 3.10 -7.33 8.30
C ASP A 170 2.80 -6.03 9.09
N ASP A 171 3.43 -4.90 8.73
CA ASP A 171 3.20 -3.61 9.40
C ASP A 171 1.94 -2.95 8.84
N VAL A 172 0.79 -3.51 9.22
CA VAL A 172 -0.56 -3.07 8.82
C VAL A 172 -1.28 -2.48 10.02
N THR A 173 -1.67 -1.22 9.91
CA THR A 173 -2.45 -0.51 10.92
C THR A 173 -3.82 -0.11 10.36
N PRO A 174 -4.93 -0.56 10.96
CA PRO A 174 -6.27 -0.05 10.64
C PRO A 174 -6.37 1.43 10.96
N ILE A 175 -6.91 2.21 10.04
CA ILE A 175 -7.18 3.65 10.19
C ILE A 175 -8.64 3.94 9.83
N PRO A 176 -9.22 5.10 10.21
CA PRO A 176 -10.61 5.40 9.87
C PRO A 176 -10.94 5.36 8.37
N ALA A 177 -9.94 5.57 7.51
CA ALA A 177 -10.09 5.56 6.04
C ALA A 177 -9.85 4.18 5.39
N GLY A 178 -9.46 3.15 6.16
CA GLY A 178 -9.08 1.83 5.66
C GLY A 178 -7.84 1.29 6.38
N PHE A 179 -6.75 1.09 5.65
CA PHE A 179 -5.51 0.52 6.17
C PHE A 179 -4.30 1.38 5.80
N GLU A 180 -3.39 1.56 6.73
CA GLU A 180 -2.05 2.06 6.48
C GLU A 180 -1.07 0.89 6.58
N VAL A 181 -0.25 0.71 5.56
CA VAL A 181 0.76 -0.36 5.49
C VAL A 181 2.13 0.29 5.29
N ARG A 182 3.13 -0.14 6.06
CA ARG A 182 4.46 0.48 6.03
C ARG A 182 5.53 -0.48 5.52
N ASN A 183 6.42 0.05 4.70
CA ASN A 183 7.64 -0.62 4.26
C ASN A 183 8.81 0.38 4.34
N GLY A 184 9.48 0.43 5.49
CA GLY A 184 10.56 1.40 5.73
C GLY A 184 10.08 2.85 5.55
N GLY A 185 10.59 3.53 4.52
CA GLY A 185 10.21 4.90 4.17
C GLY A 185 8.96 5.01 3.29
N THR A 186 8.35 3.90 2.85
CA THR A 186 7.17 3.90 2.00
C THR A 186 5.91 3.58 2.80
N THR A 187 4.86 4.36 2.59
CA THR A 187 3.54 4.15 3.21
C THR A 187 2.49 3.93 2.14
N TYR A 188 1.74 2.85 2.27
CA TYR A 188 0.60 2.50 1.42
C TYR A 188 -0.67 2.75 2.21
N ARG A 189 -1.54 3.64 1.75
CA ARG A 189 -2.85 3.88 2.33
C ARG A 189 -3.89 3.27 1.41
N LEU A 190 -4.44 2.15 1.85
CA LEU A 190 -5.49 1.42 1.15
C LEU A 190 -6.85 1.87 1.69
N SER A 191 -7.69 2.40 0.81
CA SER A 191 -9.07 2.79 1.13
C SER A 191 -10.05 2.20 0.12
N PRO A 192 -11.37 2.27 0.37
CA PRO A 192 -12.37 1.85 -0.61
C PRO A 192 -12.34 2.61 -1.94
N THR A 193 -11.68 3.78 -2.01
CA THR A 193 -11.70 4.66 -3.19
C THR A 193 -10.38 4.74 -3.93
N GLU A 194 -9.25 4.53 -3.25
CA GLU A 194 -7.92 4.63 -3.84
C GLU A 194 -6.85 3.88 -3.03
N LEU A 195 -5.77 3.51 -3.71
CA LEU A 195 -4.48 3.19 -3.12
C LEU A 195 -3.59 4.43 -3.27
N VAL A 196 -3.12 4.96 -2.15
CA VAL A 196 -2.14 6.05 -2.12
C VAL A 196 -0.80 5.49 -1.67
N VAL A 197 0.26 5.75 -2.45
CA VAL A 197 1.63 5.36 -2.10
C VAL A 197 2.45 6.62 -1.86
N LEU A 198 3.08 6.69 -0.69
CA LEU A 198 3.90 7.80 -0.22
C LEU A 198 5.34 7.31 0.00
N SER A 199 6.33 8.15 -0.31
CA SER A 199 7.73 7.96 0.09
C SER A 199 8.09 9.08 1.06
N GLY A 200 8.11 8.78 2.36
CA GLY A 200 8.06 9.80 3.40
C GLY A 200 6.75 10.57 3.30
N GLU A 201 6.84 11.87 3.03
CA GLU A 201 5.68 12.75 2.82
C GLU A 201 5.35 12.98 1.33
N GLU A 202 6.23 12.53 0.42
CA GLU A 202 6.07 12.75 -1.02
C GLU A 202 5.09 11.74 -1.63
N LEU A 203 4.14 12.24 -2.41
CA LEU A 203 3.20 11.40 -3.13
C LEU A 203 3.87 10.70 -4.32
N GLN A 204 3.94 9.37 -4.30
CA GLN A 204 4.47 8.58 -5.40
C GLN A 204 3.37 8.16 -6.39
N SER A 205 2.23 7.71 -5.89
CA SER A 205 1.08 7.39 -6.73
C SER A 205 -0.25 7.53 -6.00
N ARG A 206 -1.30 7.76 -6.78
CA ARG A 206 -2.70 7.54 -6.40
C ARG A 206 -3.36 6.73 -7.50
N ASP A 207 -3.85 5.55 -7.14
CA ASP A 207 -4.49 4.64 -8.07
C ASP A 207 -5.95 4.43 -7.60
N PRO A 208 -6.96 4.87 -8.38
CA PRO A 208 -8.36 4.69 -8.01
C PRO A 208 -8.73 3.21 -7.82
N MET A 209 -9.57 2.92 -6.83
CA MET A 209 -10.19 1.60 -6.71
C MET A 209 -11.21 1.41 -7.82
N VAL A 210 -11.06 0.32 -8.55
CA VAL A 210 -12.07 -0.19 -9.48
C VAL A 210 -12.89 -1.31 -8.84
N GLU A 211 -12.41 -1.87 -7.72
CA GLU A 211 -13.09 -2.90 -6.97
C GLU A 211 -12.64 -2.89 -5.52
N PHE A 212 -13.59 -2.96 -4.58
CA PHE A 212 -13.30 -3.07 -3.16
C PHE A 212 -14.38 -3.91 -2.47
N ARG A 213 -13.97 -4.88 -1.66
CA ARG A 213 -14.85 -5.79 -0.93
C ARG A 213 -14.33 -5.94 0.50
N VAL A 214 -15.23 -5.87 1.48
CA VAL A 214 -14.95 -6.19 2.88
C VAL A 214 -15.70 -7.47 3.24
N GLN A 215 -15.15 -8.27 4.14
CA GLN A 215 -15.76 -9.51 4.62
C GLN A 215 -15.88 -9.53 6.14
#